data_AF-A0AB35JQS9-F1
#
_entry.id   AF-A0AB35JQS9-F1
#
_cell.length_a   1.000
_cell.length_b   1.000
_cell.length_c   1.000
_cell.angle_alpha   90.00
_cell.angle_beta   90.00
_cell.angle_gamma   90.00
#
_symmetry.space_group_name_H-M   'P 1'
#
loop_
_entity.id
_entity.type
_entity.pdbx_description
1 polymer ?
#
loop_
_entity_poly.entity_id
_entity_poly.type
_entity_poly.pdbx_seq_one_letter_code
_entity_poly.pdbx_strand_id
1 'polypeptide(L)'
;MLTSQKNVINTGVPSRTAFQVAELRAAHQLLDEPIIFNDPLALPILGEQAATDLRQYPFQSNDLHARGIRAVVVTRSRLAEDELKKFVHSGVKQYVVLGAGLDTFALRNTYLEEGLHVFEVDHPSTQEWKRSLLKEASIKVPDSLTFVAVDFESNTLAEELQKAGFRADQPAFFSWLGVTIYISQEAILDTLTFVASLPKGSGVIFDYGVTPTLLDPIENAIGDHLVSLIGQLGEPWKTWLDPAVIEHELQSIGFQSVRDYGSVELNELYLARRKDGLRMLGTFRLICAKT
;
A
#
# COMPACT_ATOMS: atom_id res chain seq x y z
N MET A 1 20.58 27.26 -12.86
CA MET A 1 20.44 26.83 -11.45
C MET A 1 19.16 26.04 -11.36
N LEU A 2 19.27 24.72 -11.28
CA LEU A 2 18.15 23.79 -11.19
C LEU A 2 17.53 23.91 -9.79
N THR A 3 16.31 24.43 -9.72
CA THR A 3 15.47 24.33 -8.53
C THR A 3 15.17 22.85 -8.30
N SER A 4 15.75 22.29 -7.24
CA SER A 4 15.35 21.02 -6.65
C SER A 4 13.84 21.05 -6.40
N GLN A 5 13.08 20.31 -7.23
CA GLN A 5 11.67 20.07 -6.98
C GLN A 5 11.60 19.17 -5.74
N LYS A 6 11.31 19.76 -4.58
CA LYS A 6 10.98 19.01 -3.38
C LYS A 6 9.74 18.17 -3.67
N ASN A 7 9.83 16.86 -3.44
CA ASN A 7 8.70 15.93 -3.52
C ASN A 7 7.52 16.44 -2.68
N VAL A 8 6.28 16.17 -3.12
CA VAL A 8 5.05 16.50 -2.36
C VAL A 8 5.10 15.94 -0.93
N ILE A 9 5.75 14.77 -0.77
CA ILE A 9 6.07 14.11 0.51
C ILE A 9 6.72 15.08 1.54
N ASN A 10 7.43 16.12 1.09
CA ASN A 10 8.17 17.06 1.95
C ASN A 10 7.54 18.47 2.04
N THR A 11 6.30 18.66 1.57
CA THR A 11 5.69 20.01 1.46
C THR A 11 4.54 20.27 2.43
N GLY A 12 4.12 19.27 3.22
CA GLY A 12 2.95 19.37 4.09
C GLY A 12 1.61 19.35 3.34
N VAL A 13 1.62 19.09 2.03
CA VAL A 13 0.43 18.92 1.20
C VAL A 13 0.06 17.43 1.17
N PRO A 14 -1.23 17.06 1.33
CA PRO A 14 -1.66 15.68 1.23
C PRO A 14 -1.23 15.01 -0.08
N SER A 15 -0.86 13.72 -0.01
CA SER A 15 -0.46 12.95 -1.19
C SER A 15 -1.60 12.86 -2.21
N ARG A 16 -1.29 13.20 -3.46
CA ARG A 16 -2.26 13.13 -4.57
C ARG A 16 -2.49 11.69 -4.99
N THR A 17 -1.45 10.85 -4.96
CA THR A 17 -1.61 9.44 -5.28
C THR A 17 -2.39 8.71 -4.20
N ALA A 18 -2.26 9.07 -2.92
CA ALA A 18 -3.08 8.50 -1.85
C ALA A 18 -4.58 8.73 -2.09
N PHE A 19 -4.97 9.94 -2.54
CA PHE A 19 -6.36 10.22 -2.92
C PHE A 19 -6.81 9.37 -4.12
N GLN A 20 -6.01 9.35 -5.20
CA GLN A 20 -6.34 8.57 -6.41
C GLN A 20 -6.44 7.07 -6.12
N VAL A 21 -5.58 6.53 -5.26
CA VAL A 21 -5.64 5.12 -4.85
C VAL A 21 -6.95 4.85 -4.10
N ALA A 22 -7.39 5.76 -3.21
CA ALA A 22 -8.69 5.62 -2.54
C ALA A 22 -9.85 5.73 -3.54
N GLU A 23 -9.79 6.64 -4.51
CA GLU A 23 -10.78 6.74 -5.60
C GLU A 23 -10.85 5.46 -6.44
N LEU A 24 -9.72 4.82 -6.74
CA LEU A 24 -9.70 3.55 -7.47
C LEU A 24 -10.32 2.41 -6.66
N ARG A 25 -10.10 2.36 -5.34
CA ARG A 25 -10.80 1.40 -4.46
C ARG A 25 -12.29 1.67 -4.41
N ALA A 26 -12.71 2.94 -4.40
CA ALA A 26 -14.10 3.35 -4.44
C ALA A 26 -14.77 2.99 -5.77
N ALA A 27 -14.08 3.24 -6.89
CA ALA A 27 -14.53 2.89 -8.23
C ALA A 27 -14.70 1.38 -8.37
N HIS A 28 -13.84 0.57 -7.75
CA HIS A 28 -13.99 -0.88 -7.72
C HIS A 28 -15.33 -1.30 -7.11
N GLN A 29 -15.77 -0.63 -6.03
CA GLN A 29 -17.07 -0.93 -5.40
C GLN A 29 -18.27 -0.63 -6.31
N LEU A 30 -18.09 0.21 -7.35
CA LEU A 30 -19.17 0.66 -8.23
C LEU A 30 -19.16 -0.02 -9.61
N LEU A 31 -17.99 -0.35 -10.14
CA LEU A 31 -17.80 -0.71 -11.55
C LEU A 31 -17.53 -2.19 -11.79
N ASP A 32 -16.84 -2.84 -10.85
CA ASP A 32 -16.21 -4.13 -11.12
C ASP A 32 -17.04 -5.27 -10.54
N GLU A 33 -17.21 -6.35 -11.31
CA GLU A 33 -17.97 -7.52 -10.88
C GLU A 33 -17.28 -8.82 -11.32
N PRO A 34 -17.02 -9.77 -10.39
CA PRO A 34 -17.32 -9.73 -8.95
C PRO A 34 -16.39 -8.80 -8.14
N ILE A 35 -16.82 -8.29 -7.00
CA ILE A 35 -15.93 -7.55 -6.09
C ILE A 35 -14.86 -8.51 -5.53
N ILE A 36 -13.58 -8.15 -5.65
CA ILE A 36 -12.46 -8.93 -5.09
C ILE A 36 -11.92 -8.32 -3.80
N PHE A 37 -12.13 -7.02 -3.63
CA PHE A 37 -11.70 -6.28 -2.45
C PHE A 37 -12.87 -5.45 -1.93
N ASN A 38 -13.49 -5.92 -0.85
CA ASN A 38 -14.63 -5.25 -0.25
C ASN A 38 -14.15 -4.15 0.72
N ASP A 39 -14.24 -2.90 0.28
CA ASP A 39 -13.87 -1.72 1.07
C ASP A 39 -15.09 -0.80 1.20
N PRO A 40 -15.97 -1.06 2.19
CA PRO A 40 -17.20 -0.28 2.34
C PRO A 40 -16.93 1.19 2.72
N LEU A 41 -15.71 1.52 3.15
CA LEU A 41 -15.30 2.85 3.54
C LEU A 41 -14.59 3.61 2.41
N ALA A 42 -14.26 2.96 1.28
CA ALA A 42 -13.56 3.58 0.16
C ALA A 42 -14.32 4.77 -0.43
N LEU A 43 -15.65 4.69 -0.55
CA LEU A 43 -16.48 5.81 -1.02
C LEU A 43 -16.63 6.89 0.07
N PRO A 44 -17.09 6.58 1.30
CA PRO A 44 -17.26 7.58 2.36
C PRO A 44 -16.01 8.39 2.68
N ILE A 45 -14.82 7.77 2.68
CA ILE A 45 -13.58 8.45 3.08
C ILE A 45 -13.14 9.54 2.09
N LEU A 46 -13.65 9.55 0.86
CA LEU A 46 -13.34 10.59 -0.14
C LEU A 46 -13.99 11.95 0.17
N GLY A 47 -14.96 11.99 1.09
CA GLY A 47 -15.82 13.15 1.34
C GLY A 47 -17.06 13.17 0.44
N GLU A 48 -18.06 13.96 0.81
CA GLU A 48 -19.39 13.95 0.19
C GLU A 48 -19.35 14.30 -1.30
N GLN A 49 -18.60 15.35 -1.66
CA GLN A 49 -18.51 15.83 -3.04
C GLN A 49 -17.88 14.77 -3.96
N ALA A 50 -16.69 14.29 -3.64
CA ALA A 50 -15.97 13.31 -4.46
C ALA A 50 -16.73 11.97 -4.55
N ALA A 51 -17.35 11.52 -3.45
CA ALA A 51 -18.18 10.32 -3.46
C ALA A 51 -19.42 10.49 -4.36
N THR A 52 -20.02 11.68 -4.37
CA THR A 52 -21.18 12.01 -5.24
C THR A 52 -20.77 12.04 -6.70
N ASP A 53 -19.69 12.74 -7.02
CA ASP A 53 -19.17 12.85 -8.39
C ASP A 53 -18.83 11.46 -8.96
N LEU A 54 -18.16 10.62 -8.17
CA LEU A 54 -17.82 9.27 -8.58
C LEU A 54 -19.06 8.38 -8.80
N ARG A 55 -20.12 8.54 -7.99
CA ARG A 55 -21.39 7.82 -8.20
C ARG A 55 -22.14 8.30 -9.44
N GLN A 56 -22.09 9.60 -9.71
CA GLN A 56 -22.77 10.20 -10.85
C GLN A 56 -22.06 9.88 -12.17
N TYR A 57 -20.72 9.79 -12.13
CA TYR A 57 -19.89 9.61 -13.31
C TYR A 57 -18.84 8.49 -13.15
N PRO A 58 -19.24 7.26 -12.79
CA PRO A 58 -18.30 6.20 -12.41
C PRO A 58 -17.39 5.77 -13.57
N PHE A 59 -17.83 5.97 -14.81
CA PHE A 59 -17.07 5.61 -16.01
C PHE A 59 -16.03 6.65 -16.47
N GLN A 60 -15.94 7.83 -15.81
CA GLN A 60 -14.93 8.83 -16.17
C GLN A 60 -13.50 8.31 -15.97
N SER A 61 -13.29 7.42 -14.99
CA SER A 61 -12.00 6.79 -14.67
C SER A 61 -12.00 5.28 -14.98
N ASN A 62 -12.57 4.89 -16.13
CA ASN A 62 -12.70 3.49 -16.53
C ASN A 62 -12.04 3.12 -17.88
N ASP A 63 -11.12 3.95 -18.37
CA ASP A 63 -10.29 3.59 -19.52
C ASP A 63 -9.37 2.38 -19.22
N LEU A 64 -8.61 1.93 -20.22
CA LEU A 64 -7.72 0.77 -20.07
C LEU A 64 -6.61 0.98 -19.03
N HIS A 65 -6.07 2.20 -18.91
CA HIS A 65 -5.02 2.53 -17.94
C HIS A 65 -5.59 2.57 -16.53
N ALA A 66 -6.71 3.28 -16.34
CA ALA A 66 -7.37 3.36 -15.04
C ALA A 66 -7.81 1.97 -14.53
N ARG A 67 -8.29 1.08 -15.42
CA ARG A 67 -8.58 -0.32 -15.09
C ARG A 67 -7.34 -1.10 -14.68
N GLY A 68 -6.23 -0.95 -15.40
CA GLY A 68 -4.97 -1.61 -15.05
C GLY A 68 -4.46 -1.19 -13.65
N ILE A 69 -4.46 0.11 -13.36
CA ILE A 69 -4.04 0.63 -12.05
C ILE A 69 -5.03 0.21 -10.96
N ARG A 70 -6.34 0.27 -11.22
CA ARG A 70 -7.36 -0.22 -10.29
C ARG A 70 -7.13 -1.69 -9.95
N ALA A 71 -6.86 -2.53 -10.94
CA ALA A 71 -6.57 -3.94 -10.74
C ALA A 71 -5.36 -4.15 -9.82
N VAL A 72 -4.28 -3.36 -10.01
CA VAL A 72 -3.12 -3.39 -9.11
C VAL A 72 -3.52 -3.00 -7.69
N VAL A 73 -4.21 -1.86 -7.54
CA VAL A 73 -4.63 -1.31 -6.23
C VAL A 73 -5.49 -2.28 -5.44
N VAL A 74 -6.52 -2.88 -6.06
CA VAL A 74 -7.43 -3.76 -5.32
C VAL A 74 -6.81 -5.13 -5.07
N THR A 75 -5.96 -5.62 -5.98
CA THR A 75 -5.31 -6.92 -5.80
C THR A 75 -4.23 -6.87 -4.74
N ARG A 76 -3.42 -5.79 -4.68
CA ARG A 76 -2.40 -5.62 -3.62
C ARG A 76 -3.04 -5.53 -2.24
N SER A 77 -4.13 -4.77 -2.10
CA SER A 77 -4.86 -4.67 -0.84
C SER A 77 -5.50 -6.01 -0.45
N ARG A 78 -6.09 -6.72 -1.42
CA ARG A 78 -6.67 -8.05 -1.18
C ARG A 78 -5.62 -9.07 -0.73
N LEU A 79 -4.48 -9.15 -1.42
CA LEU A 79 -3.41 -10.07 -1.05
C LEU A 79 -2.84 -9.73 0.33
N ALA A 80 -2.63 -8.44 0.64
CA ALA A 80 -2.13 -8.03 1.95
C ALA A 80 -3.05 -8.45 3.10
N GLU A 81 -4.37 -8.34 2.93
CA GLU A 81 -5.34 -8.81 3.93
C GLU A 81 -5.45 -10.33 4.01
N ASP A 82 -5.30 -11.04 2.89
CA ASP A 82 -5.23 -12.50 2.87
C ASP A 82 -3.96 -13.02 3.58
N GLU A 83 -2.81 -12.33 3.44
CA GLU A 83 -1.59 -12.65 4.19
C GLU A 83 -1.74 -12.27 5.67
N LEU A 84 -2.22 -11.07 5.98
CA LEU A 84 -2.49 -10.63 7.37
C LEU A 84 -3.33 -11.65 8.10
N LYS A 85 -4.39 -12.17 7.47
CA LYS A 85 -5.22 -13.24 8.02
C LYS A 85 -4.35 -14.41 8.53
N LYS A 86 -3.40 -14.91 7.72
CA LYS A 86 -2.52 -16.02 8.12
C LYS A 86 -1.65 -15.67 9.31
N PHE A 87 -1.13 -14.44 9.38
CA PHE A 87 -0.32 -13.97 10.51
C PHE A 87 -1.15 -13.85 11.79
N VAL A 88 -2.36 -13.31 11.72
CA VAL A 88 -3.29 -13.24 12.87
C VAL A 88 -3.64 -14.64 13.39
N HIS A 89 -3.93 -15.60 12.49
CA HIS A 89 -4.19 -16.99 12.87
C HIS A 89 -2.95 -17.69 13.48
N SER A 90 -1.76 -17.14 13.22
CA SER A 90 -0.50 -17.59 13.83
C SER A 90 -0.19 -16.88 15.16
N GLY A 91 -1.07 -16.00 15.64
CA GLY A 91 -0.96 -15.30 16.92
C GLY A 91 -0.37 -13.90 16.86
N VAL A 92 -0.13 -13.33 15.67
CA VAL A 92 0.30 -11.93 15.54
C VAL A 92 -0.82 -10.98 15.99
N LYS A 93 -0.46 -10.00 16.82
CA LYS A 93 -1.39 -9.01 17.39
C LYS A 93 -1.06 -7.57 17.04
N GLN A 94 -0.02 -7.35 16.24
CA GLN A 94 0.41 -6.02 15.81
C GLN A 94 0.46 -6.00 14.29
N TYR A 95 -0.32 -5.10 13.69
CA TYR A 95 -0.29 -4.84 12.26
C TYR A 95 0.16 -3.41 12.02
N VAL A 96 1.18 -3.23 11.19
CA VAL A 96 1.71 -1.90 10.86
C VAL A 96 1.46 -1.62 9.38
N VAL A 97 0.73 -0.54 9.09
CA VAL A 97 0.51 -0.06 7.73
C VAL A 97 1.46 1.11 7.48
N LEU A 98 2.49 0.88 6.67
CA LEU A 98 3.50 1.87 6.29
C LEU A 98 3.03 2.66 5.07
N GLY A 99 3.05 3.99 5.16
CA GLY A 99 2.46 4.87 4.15
C GLY A 99 0.94 4.69 4.09
N ALA A 100 0.30 4.74 5.26
CA ALA A 100 -1.10 4.40 5.43
C ALA A 100 -2.05 5.22 4.53
N GLY A 101 -1.70 6.44 4.14
CA GLY A 101 -2.47 7.28 3.23
C GLY A 101 -3.94 7.36 3.63
N LEU A 102 -4.82 6.85 2.77
CA LEU A 102 -6.25 6.66 3.03
C LEU A 102 -6.66 5.18 3.12
N ASP A 103 -5.76 4.28 3.52
CA ASP A 103 -6.10 2.89 3.85
C ASP A 103 -7.24 2.84 4.87
N THR A 104 -8.13 1.86 4.78
CA THR A 104 -9.32 1.76 5.63
C THR A 104 -9.32 0.55 6.54
N PHE A 105 -8.32 -0.34 6.45
CA PHE A 105 -8.30 -1.61 7.14
C PHE A 105 -8.56 -1.45 8.64
N ALA A 106 -7.83 -0.55 9.30
CA ALA A 106 -7.94 -0.33 10.73
C ALA A 106 -9.37 0.07 11.17
N LEU A 107 -10.10 0.78 10.31
CA LEU A 107 -11.46 1.26 10.55
C LEU A 107 -12.52 0.17 10.37
N ARG A 108 -12.18 -0.92 9.69
CA ARG A 108 -13.01 -2.11 9.46
C ARG A 108 -12.35 -3.39 9.97
N ASN A 109 -11.46 -3.27 10.96
CA ASN A 109 -10.68 -4.37 11.51
C ASN A 109 -11.61 -5.45 12.06
N THR A 110 -11.60 -6.64 11.45
CA THR A 110 -12.43 -7.77 11.87
C THR A 110 -11.77 -8.65 12.93
N TYR A 111 -10.53 -8.35 13.33
CA TYR A 111 -9.73 -9.17 14.24
C TYR A 111 -9.62 -8.61 15.66
N LEU A 112 -10.66 -7.90 16.11
CA LEU A 112 -10.69 -7.27 17.44
C LEU A 112 -10.68 -8.31 18.56
N GLU A 113 -11.34 -9.45 18.35
CA GLU A 113 -11.41 -10.54 19.34
C GLU A 113 -10.07 -11.27 19.49
N GLU A 114 -9.28 -11.33 18.43
CA GLU A 114 -7.91 -11.82 18.41
C GLU A 114 -6.92 -10.83 19.03
N GLY A 115 -7.38 -9.60 19.32
CA GLY A 115 -6.60 -8.54 19.92
C GLY A 115 -5.64 -7.86 18.93
N LEU A 116 -5.96 -7.84 17.64
CA LEU A 116 -5.13 -7.18 16.63
C LEU A 116 -5.21 -5.66 16.80
N HIS A 117 -4.08 -5.05 17.11
CA HIS A 117 -3.88 -3.61 17.14
C HIS A 117 -3.21 -3.14 15.84
N VAL A 118 -3.74 -2.06 15.25
CA VAL A 118 -3.22 -1.50 14.01
C VAL A 118 -2.47 -0.20 14.29
N PHE A 119 -1.26 -0.11 13.77
CA PHE A 119 -0.44 1.10 13.76
C PHE A 119 -0.39 1.64 12.33
N GLU A 120 -0.91 2.83 12.11
CA GLU A 120 -0.80 3.50 10.81
C GLU A 120 0.35 4.50 10.84
N VAL A 121 1.36 4.23 10.02
CA VAL A 121 2.56 5.05 9.90
C VAL A 121 2.48 5.87 8.63
N ASP A 122 2.58 7.19 8.76
CA ASP A 122 2.62 8.11 7.63
C ASP A 122 3.18 9.47 8.06
N HIS A 123 3.46 10.34 7.10
CA HIS A 123 3.84 11.72 7.33
C HIS A 123 2.76 12.47 8.13
N PRO A 124 3.13 13.35 9.09
CA PRO A 124 2.19 14.09 9.92
C PRO A 124 1.04 14.77 9.14
N SER A 125 1.36 15.45 8.02
CA SER A 125 0.35 16.14 7.22
C SER A 125 -0.67 15.20 6.55
N THR A 126 -0.23 14.01 6.12
CA THR A 126 -1.12 13.00 5.53
C THR A 126 -2.07 12.46 6.60
N GLN A 127 -1.59 12.25 7.82
CA GLN A 127 -2.43 11.78 8.93
C GLN A 127 -3.43 12.82 9.38
N GLU A 128 -3.03 14.09 9.49
CA GLU A 128 -3.94 15.20 9.80
C GLU A 128 -5.07 15.27 8.76
N TRP A 129 -4.73 15.12 7.48
CA TRP A 129 -5.70 15.09 6.40
C TRP A 129 -6.64 13.88 6.44
N LYS A 130 -6.12 12.66 6.64
CA LYS A 130 -6.99 11.49 6.83
C LYS A 130 -7.95 11.71 8.00
N ARG A 131 -7.46 12.21 9.14
CA ARG A 131 -8.29 12.49 10.31
C ARG A 131 -9.37 13.53 10.04
N SER A 132 -9.10 14.56 9.23
CA SER A 132 -10.13 15.52 8.84
C SER A 132 -11.20 14.89 7.96
N LEU A 133 -10.82 14.06 6.98
CA LEU A 133 -11.76 13.30 6.13
C LEU A 133 -12.62 12.33 6.95
N LEU A 134 -12.03 11.60 7.90
CA LEU A 134 -12.78 10.70 8.79
C LEU A 134 -13.81 11.47 9.63
N LYS A 135 -13.44 12.64 10.14
CA LYS A 135 -14.34 13.52 10.90
C LYS A 135 -15.49 14.03 10.02
N GLU A 136 -15.18 14.51 8.82
CA GLU A 136 -16.18 15.00 7.86
C GLU A 136 -17.17 13.89 7.47
N ALA A 137 -16.66 12.69 7.18
CA ALA A 137 -17.46 11.53 6.83
C ALA A 137 -18.17 10.87 8.04
N SER A 138 -18.01 11.42 9.26
CA SER A 138 -18.53 10.84 10.51
C SER A 138 -18.12 9.37 10.75
N ILE A 139 -16.93 9.00 10.26
CA ILE A 139 -16.34 7.66 10.45
C ILE A 139 -15.64 7.64 11.81
N LYS A 140 -16.06 6.71 12.67
CA LYS A 140 -15.45 6.56 14.00
C LYS A 140 -14.07 5.92 13.89
N VAL A 141 -13.11 6.50 14.60
CA VAL A 141 -11.79 5.91 14.82
C VAL A 141 -11.90 4.90 15.97
N PRO A 142 -11.57 3.61 15.76
CA PRO A 142 -11.60 2.61 16.83
C PRO A 142 -10.39 2.72 17.77
N ASP A 143 -10.54 2.27 19.02
CA ASP A 143 -9.45 2.26 20.01
C ASP A 143 -8.30 1.31 19.62
N SER A 144 -8.56 0.35 18.72
CA SER A 144 -7.57 -0.58 18.17
C SER A 144 -6.69 0.03 17.07
N LEU A 145 -6.79 1.34 16.82
CA LEU A 145 -5.98 2.07 15.84
C LEU A 145 -5.13 3.13 16.55
N THR A 146 -3.80 3.00 16.41
CA THR A 146 -2.86 4.07 16.75
C THR A 146 -2.26 4.67 15.49
N PHE A 147 -2.40 5.99 15.37
CA PHE A 147 -1.77 6.81 14.35
C PHE A 147 -0.35 7.20 14.79
N VAL A 148 0.64 6.87 13.97
CA VAL A 148 2.08 7.04 14.25
C VAL A 148 2.69 7.98 13.22
N ALA A 149 2.79 9.26 13.57
CA ALA A 149 3.32 10.28 12.66
C ALA A 149 4.84 10.13 12.54
N VAL A 150 5.34 9.86 11.34
CA VAL A 150 6.77 9.67 11.06
C VAL A 150 7.20 10.60 9.95
N ASP A 151 8.16 11.48 10.26
CA ASP A 151 8.95 12.17 9.26
C ASP A 151 10.27 11.41 9.07
N PHE A 152 10.39 10.68 7.97
CA PHE A 152 11.56 9.84 7.68
C PHE A 152 12.86 10.64 7.49
N GLU A 153 12.81 11.98 7.37
CA GLU A 153 14.03 12.82 7.35
C GLU A 153 14.57 13.11 8.76
N SER A 154 13.72 13.05 9.78
CA SER A 154 14.05 13.49 11.15
C SER A 154 13.86 12.43 12.22
N ASN A 155 13.18 11.32 11.92
CA ASN A 155 12.82 10.28 12.88
C ASN A 155 13.16 8.88 12.34
N THR A 156 13.37 7.94 13.26
CA THR A 156 13.45 6.52 12.90
C THR A 156 12.09 5.85 13.10
N LEU A 157 11.73 4.93 12.19
CA LEU A 157 10.50 4.16 12.28
C LEU A 157 10.35 3.42 13.61
N ALA A 158 11.44 2.81 14.08
CA ALA A 158 11.47 2.01 15.30
C ALA A 158 11.14 2.85 16.55
N GLU A 159 11.72 4.04 16.67
CA GLU A 159 11.51 4.93 17.82
C GLU A 159 10.08 5.44 17.88
N GLU A 160 9.50 5.88 16.76
CA GLU A 160 8.13 6.40 16.74
C GLU A 160 7.09 5.31 16.98
N LEU A 161 7.30 4.12 16.42
CA LEU A 161 6.48 2.95 16.76
C LEU A 161 6.54 2.65 18.27
N GLN A 162 7.73 2.62 18.85
CA GLN A 162 7.90 2.34 20.29
C GLN A 162 7.20 3.39 21.16
N LYS A 163 7.32 4.68 20.84
CA LYS A 163 6.62 5.78 21.52
C LYS A 163 5.10 5.63 21.42
N ALA A 164 4.60 5.11 20.29
CA ALA A 164 3.20 4.84 20.05
C ALA A 164 2.67 3.57 20.74
N GLY A 165 3.52 2.83 21.44
CA GLY A 165 3.16 1.62 22.18
C GLY A 165 3.38 0.30 21.43
N PHE A 166 4.03 0.34 20.26
CA PHE A 166 4.46 -0.88 19.57
C PHE A 166 5.46 -1.66 20.43
N ARG A 167 5.30 -2.98 20.42
CA ARG A 167 6.07 -3.95 21.19
C ARG A 167 7.04 -4.68 20.27
N ALA A 168 8.27 -4.19 20.16
CA ALA A 168 9.33 -4.80 19.37
C ALA A 168 9.81 -6.17 19.94
N ASP A 169 9.40 -6.51 21.16
CA ASP A 169 9.57 -7.82 21.78
C ASP A 169 8.49 -8.84 21.39
N GLN A 170 7.57 -8.48 20.49
CA GLN A 170 6.48 -9.34 20.00
C GLN A 170 6.47 -9.41 18.46
N PRO A 171 6.00 -10.53 17.86
CA PRO A 171 5.84 -10.62 16.42
C PRO A 171 4.86 -9.58 15.87
N ALA A 172 5.15 -9.07 14.67
CA ALA A 172 4.33 -8.09 13.98
C ALA A 172 4.27 -8.35 12.47
N PHE A 173 3.16 -7.97 11.84
CA PHE A 173 3.02 -8.01 10.38
C PHE A 173 2.97 -6.59 9.83
N PHE A 174 3.66 -6.35 8.73
CA PHE A 174 3.76 -5.05 8.08
C PHE A 174 3.13 -5.10 6.69
N SER A 175 2.39 -4.07 6.32
CA SER A 175 1.98 -3.83 4.94
C SER A 175 2.58 -2.52 4.46
N TRP A 176 3.23 -2.55 3.31
CA TRP A 176 3.93 -1.42 2.74
C TRP A 176 3.60 -1.26 1.25
N LEU A 177 2.42 -0.74 0.97
CA LEU A 177 1.82 -0.73 -0.36
C LEU A 177 1.87 0.66 -1.00
N GLY A 178 2.39 0.75 -2.21
CA GLY A 178 2.48 1.98 -2.99
C GLY A 178 3.47 2.97 -2.44
N VAL A 179 4.56 2.53 -1.80
CA VAL A 179 5.55 3.43 -1.19
C VAL A 179 6.96 3.23 -1.73
N THR A 180 7.38 1.98 -1.93
CA THR A 180 8.76 1.61 -2.28
C THR A 180 9.27 2.32 -3.55
N ILE A 181 8.38 2.59 -4.51
CA ILE A 181 8.70 3.30 -5.76
C ILE A 181 9.08 4.77 -5.55
N TYR A 182 8.82 5.38 -4.39
CA TYR A 182 9.03 6.81 -4.10
C TYR A 182 10.24 7.11 -3.20
N ILE A 183 10.92 6.08 -2.70
CA ILE A 183 12.02 6.16 -1.75
C ILE A 183 13.26 5.47 -2.32
N SER A 184 14.42 5.64 -1.69
CA SER A 184 15.67 5.00 -2.13
C SER A 184 15.69 3.51 -1.78
N GLN A 185 16.48 2.73 -2.50
CA GLN A 185 16.73 1.32 -2.17
C GLN A 185 17.35 1.15 -0.77
N GLU A 186 18.18 2.10 -0.33
CA GLU A 186 18.73 2.13 1.03
C GLU A 186 17.61 2.23 2.08
N ALA A 187 16.67 3.17 1.92
CA ALA A 187 15.54 3.31 2.85
C ALA A 187 14.61 2.07 2.84
N ILE A 188 14.48 1.40 1.69
CA ILE A 188 13.79 0.10 1.57
C ILE A 188 14.51 -0.94 2.43
N LEU A 189 15.81 -1.12 2.24
CA LEU A 189 16.60 -2.11 2.97
C LEU A 189 16.67 -1.83 4.48
N ASP A 190 16.77 -0.58 4.90
CA ASP A 190 16.75 -0.20 6.31
C ASP A 190 15.43 -0.60 6.99
N THR A 191 14.31 -0.32 6.32
CA THR A 191 12.97 -0.70 6.82
C THR A 191 12.82 -2.22 6.88
N LEU A 192 13.24 -2.93 5.83
CA LEU A 192 13.18 -4.39 5.78
C LEU A 192 14.10 -5.04 6.82
N THR A 193 15.26 -4.46 7.08
CA THR A 193 16.20 -4.91 8.14
C THR A 193 15.60 -4.72 9.52
N PHE A 194 14.91 -3.59 9.76
CA PHE A 194 14.15 -3.39 10.98
C PHE A 194 13.10 -4.49 11.17
N VAL A 195 12.28 -4.78 10.14
CA VAL A 195 11.28 -5.85 10.22
C VAL A 195 11.93 -7.22 10.45
N ALA A 196 13.05 -7.50 9.79
CA ALA A 196 13.80 -8.75 9.94
C ALA A 196 14.38 -8.92 11.36
N SER A 197 14.65 -7.83 12.07
CA SER A 197 15.16 -7.83 13.44
C SER A 197 14.11 -8.20 14.50
N LEU A 198 12.82 -8.18 14.15
CA LEU A 198 11.73 -8.52 15.06
C LEU A 198 11.65 -10.03 15.35
N PRO A 199 10.96 -10.44 16.44
CA PRO A 199 10.83 -11.85 16.78
C PRO A 199 10.30 -12.71 15.64
N LYS A 200 10.71 -13.99 15.62
CA LYS A 200 10.24 -14.98 14.65
C LYS A 200 8.72 -15.00 14.55
N GLY A 201 8.22 -15.21 13.34
CA GLY A 201 6.79 -15.08 13.04
C GLY A 201 6.36 -13.67 12.64
N SER A 202 7.29 -12.71 12.61
CA SER A 202 7.06 -11.40 11.99
C SER A 202 7.11 -11.50 10.47
N GLY A 203 6.57 -10.50 9.78
CA GLY A 203 6.63 -10.48 8.32
C GLY A 203 6.23 -9.15 7.73
N VAL A 204 6.44 -9.04 6.43
CA VAL A 204 6.08 -7.86 5.64
C VAL A 204 5.50 -8.28 4.30
N ILE A 205 4.50 -7.56 3.84
CA ILE A 205 4.09 -7.54 2.44
C ILE A 205 4.33 -6.16 1.84
N PHE A 206 4.96 -6.10 0.68
CA PHE A 206 5.18 -4.85 -0.04
C PHE A 206 5.08 -5.07 -1.55
N ASP A 207 4.68 -4.04 -2.29
CA ASP A 207 4.78 -4.01 -3.75
C ASP A 207 6.02 -3.25 -4.20
N TYR A 208 6.46 -3.51 -5.42
CA TYR A 208 7.60 -2.82 -6.02
C TYR A 208 7.47 -2.74 -7.53
N GLY A 209 8.17 -1.75 -8.08
CA GLY A 209 8.38 -1.59 -9.52
C GLY A 209 9.44 -2.51 -10.06
N VAL A 210 9.15 -3.25 -11.12
CA VAL A 210 10.14 -4.14 -11.76
C VAL A 210 11.09 -3.33 -12.65
N THR A 211 12.39 -3.65 -12.61
CA THR A 211 13.40 -3.05 -13.50
C THR A 211 12.95 -3.09 -14.97
N PRO A 212 12.92 -1.93 -15.69
CA PRO A 212 12.38 -1.82 -17.05
C PRO A 212 12.94 -2.85 -18.04
N THR A 213 14.22 -3.18 -17.95
CA THR A 213 14.89 -4.13 -18.85
C THR A 213 14.45 -5.59 -18.66
N LEU A 214 13.72 -5.90 -17.59
CA LEU A 214 13.18 -7.22 -17.30
C LEU A 214 11.72 -7.39 -17.74
N LEU A 215 11.07 -6.29 -18.12
CA LEU A 215 9.69 -6.28 -18.61
C LEU A 215 9.63 -6.62 -20.10
N ASP A 216 8.51 -7.19 -20.54
CA ASP A 216 8.25 -7.28 -21.98
C ASP A 216 8.01 -5.89 -22.58
N PRO A 217 8.14 -5.71 -23.92
CA PRO A 217 8.04 -4.39 -24.54
C PRO A 217 6.72 -3.65 -24.29
N ILE A 218 5.61 -4.37 -24.14
CA ILE A 218 4.29 -3.78 -23.88
C ILE A 218 4.22 -3.31 -22.43
N GLU A 219 4.63 -4.17 -21.49
CA GLU A 219 4.68 -3.83 -20.07
C GLU A 219 5.63 -2.67 -19.78
N ASN A 220 6.76 -2.61 -20.49
CA ASN A 220 7.72 -1.52 -20.39
C ASN A 220 7.12 -0.19 -20.88
N ALA A 221 6.45 -0.18 -22.04
CA ALA A 221 5.80 1.02 -22.56
C ALA A 221 4.67 1.53 -21.64
N ILE A 222 3.93 0.62 -21.01
CA ILE A 222 2.91 0.97 -20.00
C ILE A 222 3.61 1.54 -18.75
N GLY A 223 4.69 0.92 -18.29
CA GLY A 223 5.51 1.41 -17.19
C GLY A 223 6.01 2.83 -17.41
N ASP A 224 6.56 3.13 -18.58
CA ASP A 224 7.03 4.47 -18.94
C ASP A 224 5.90 5.52 -18.87
N HIS A 225 4.71 5.16 -19.34
CA HIS A 225 3.54 6.03 -19.24
C HIS A 225 3.13 6.28 -17.78
N LEU A 226 3.12 5.24 -16.94
CA LEU A 226 2.81 5.36 -15.51
C LEU A 226 3.83 6.23 -14.78
N VAL A 227 5.12 6.03 -15.03
CA VAL A 227 6.19 6.87 -14.47
C VAL A 227 6.00 8.33 -14.85
N SER A 228 5.64 8.61 -16.12
CA SER A 228 5.35 9.97 -16.58
C SER A 228 4.15 10.59 -15.87
N LEU A 229 3.03 9.86 -15.76
CA LEU A 229 1.82 10.34 -15.09
C LEU A 229 2.07 10.67 -13.62
N ILE A 230 2.73 9.77 -12.89
CA ILE A 230 3.04 9.95 -11.47
C ILE A 230 4.03 11.11 -11.28
N GLY A 231 5.02 11.25 -12.17
CA GLY A 231 5.93 12.41 -12.18
C GLY A 231 5.19 13.74 -12.36
N GLN A 232 4.18 13.81 -13.22
CA GLN A 232 3.35 15.01 -13.41
C GLN A 232 2.50 15.36 -12.18
N LEU A 233 2.21 14.38 -11.31
CA LEU A 233 1.51 14.60 -10.04
C LEU A 233 2.43 15.13 -8.93
N GLY A 234 3.73 15.24 -9.18
CA GLY A 234 4.73 15.72 -8.20
C GLY A 234 5.29 14.63 -7.28
N GLU A 235 5.09 13.36 -7.64
CA GLU A 235 5.54 12.20 -6.88
C GLU A 235 6.44 11.30 -7.76
N PRO A 236 7.64 11.76 -8.17
CA PRO A 236 8.46 11.05 -9.14
C PRO A 236 8.87 9.66 -8.67
N TRP A 237 8.82 8.70 -9.59
CA TRP A 237 9.33 7.35 -9.41
C TRP A 237 10.85 7.36 -9.23
N LYS A 238 11.36 6.72 -8.17
CA LYS A 238 12.77 6.71 -7.79
C LYS A 238 13.43 5.34 -7.88
N THR A 239 12.69 4.27 -7.62
CA THR A 239 13.30 2.95 -7.44
C THR A 239 12.57 1.86 -8.20
N TRP A 240 13.37 1.02 -8.85
CA TRP A 240 12.98 -0.23 -9.48
C TRP A 240 13.83 -1.34 -8.87
N LEU A 241 13.26 -2.53 -8.71
CA LEU A 241 13.94 -3.69 -8.14
C LEU A 241 13.93 -4.83 -9.15
N ASP A 242 15.05 -5.56 -9.18
CA ASP A 242 15.14 -6.85 -9.84
C ASP A 242 14.57 -7.93 -8.90
N PRO A 243 13.55 -8.71 -9.31
CA PRO A 243 12.94 -9.76 -8.49
C PRO A 243 13.93 -10.74 -7.87
N ALA A 244 14.95 -11.18 -8.62
CA ALA A 244 15.91 -12.16 -8.13
C ALA A 244 16.87 -11.53 -7.10
N VAL A 245 17.23 -10.26 -7.30
CA VAL A 245 18.12 -9.53 -6.38
C VAL A 245 17.41 -9.26 -5.06
N ILE A 246 16.18 -8.73 -5.09
CA ILE A 246 15.46 -8.41 -3.84
C ILE A 246 15.11 -9.65 -3.04
N GLU A 247 14.79 -10.78 -3.70
CA GLU A 247 14.58 -12.06 -3.00
C GLU A 247 15.83 -12.50 -2.24
N HIS A 248 17.01 -12.43 -2.88
CA HIS A 248 18.28 -12.77 -2.26
C HIS A 248 18.65 -11.78 -1.14
N GLU A 249 18.42 -10.48 -1.33
CA GLU A 249 18.65 -9.46 -0.29
C GLU A 249 17.81 -9.75 0.97
N LEU A 250 16.52 -10.03 0.81
CA LEU A 250 15.62 -10.38 1.92
C LEU A 250 16.09 -11.62 2.68
N GLN A 251 16.51 -12.67 1.96
CA GLN A 251 17.08 -13.87 2.59
C GLN A 251 18.37 -13.54 3.37
N SER A 252 19.23 -12.68 2.81
CA SER A 252 20.49 -12.31 3.46
C SER A 252 20.33 -11.54 4.76
N ILE A 253 19.25 -10.75 4.90
CA ILE A 253 18.95 -9.95 6.11
C ILE A 253 18.11 -10.71 7.15
N GLY A 254 17.74 -11.97 6.90
CA GLY A 254 17.17 -12.87 7.91
C GLY A 254 15.73 -13.33 7.67
N PHE A 255 15.10 -12.97 6.55
CA PHE A 255 13.81 -13.56 6.18
C PHE A 255 13.99 -15.02 5.75
N GLN A 256 13.25 -15.94 6.40
CA GLN A 256 13.35 -17.39 6.17
C GLN A 256 12.44 -17.88 5.05
N SER A 257 11.36 -17.14 4.77
CA SER A 257 10.44 -17.43 3.69
C SER A 257 10.17 -16.14 2.93
N VAL A 258 10.38 -16.17 1.62
CA VAL A 258 10.09 -15.07 0.70
C VAL A 258 9.21 -15.65 -0.40
N ARG A 259 8.09 -15.00 -0.68
CA ARG A 259 7.21 -15.34 -1.80
C ARG A 259 6.95 -14.10 -2.63
N ASP A 260 7.41 -14.16 -3.88
CA ASP A 260 7.20 -13.13 -4.88
C ASP A 260 6.04 -13.53 -5.80
N TYR A 261 5.07 -12.63 -5.92
CA TYR A 261 3.85 -12.76 -6.68
C TYR A 261 3.91 -11.90 -7.95
N GLY A 262 3.93 -12.58 -9.10
CA GLY A 262 3.84 -11.93 -10.41
C GLY A 262 2.40 -11.66 -10.85
N SER A 263 2.25 -10.78 -11.83
CA SER A 263 0.93 -10.42 -12.41
C SER A 263 0.16 -11.63 -12.96
N VAL A 264 0.84 -12.62 -13.54
CA VAL A 264 0.19 -13.85 -14.07
C VAL A 264 -0.51 -14.61 -12.94
N GLU A 265 0.21 -14.94 -11.87
CA GLU A 265 -0.34 -15.65 -10.71
C GLU A 265 -1.45 -14.84 -10.04
N LEU A 266 -1.26 -13.54 -9.84
CA LEU A 266 -2.27 -12.68 -9.21
C LEU A 266 -3.54 -12.56 -10.06
N ASN A 267 -3.40 -12.51 -11.38
CA ASN A 267 -4.54 -12.54 -12.29
C ASN A 267 -5.29 -13.88 -12.19
N GLU A 268 -4.59 -15.01 -12.07
CA GLU A 268 -5.21 -16.32 -11.89
C GLU A 268 -5.93 -16.46 -10.54
N LEU A 269 -5.32 -15.96 -9.46
CA LEU A 269 -5.87 -16.04 -8.11
C LEU A 269 -7.12 -15.17 -7.93
N TYR A 270 -7.09 -13.93 -8.41
CA TYR A 270 -8.10 -12.93 -8.05
C TYR A 270 -8.92 -12.42 -9.24
N LEU A 271 -8.35 -12.41 -10.45
CA LEU A 271 -8.96 -11.74 -11.61
C LEU A 271 -9.35 -12.70 -12.74
N ALA A 272 -9.39 -14.01 -12.47
CA ALA A 272 -9.73 -15.01 -13.47
C ALA A 272 -11.20 -14.93 -13.89
N ARG A 273 -11.45 -15.14 -15.19
CA ARG A 273 -12.80 -15.31 -15.78
C ARG A 273 -13.74 -14.10 -15.61
N ARG A 274 -13.19 -12.90 -15.45
CA ARG A 274 -13.96 -11.64 -15.40
C ARG A 274 -14.33 -11.15 -16.80
N LYS A 275 -15.41 -10.37 -16.90
CA LYS A 275 -15.91 -9.77 -18.16
C LYS A 275 -15.73 -8.25 -18.23
N ASP A 276 -15.38 -7.61 -17.13
CA ASP A 276 -15.18 -6.16 -17.00
C ASP A 276 -13.81 -5.68 -17.53
N GLY A 277 -12.91 -6.62 -17.83
CA GLY A 277 -11.56 -6.33 -18.31
C GLY A 277 -10.61 -5.85 -17.23
N LEU A 278 -10.96 -6.00 -15.94
CA LEU A 278 -10.05 -5.73 -14.83
C LEU A 278 -8.91 -6.76 -14.83
N ARG A 279 -7.67 -6.30 -15.03
CA ARG A 279 -6.49 -7.17 -15.15
C ARG A 279 -5.24 -6.44 -14.66
N MET A 280 -4.41 -7.14 -13.87
CA MET A 280 -3.10 -6.65 -13.47
C MET A 280 -2.08 -6.75 -14.60
N LEU A 281 -1.23 -5.74 -14.71
CA LEU A 281 -0.08 -5.67 -15.61
C LEU A 281 1.22 -6.03 -14.84
N GLY A 282 2.26 -6.52 -15.53
CA GLY A 282 3.51 -6.99 -14.90
C GLY A 282 4.46 -5.91 -14.39
N THR A 283 4.14 -4.63 -14.56
CA THR A 283 4.96 -3.51 -14.05
C THR A 283 5.16 -3.54 -12.54
N PHE A 284 4.19 -4.11 -11.81
CA PHE A 284 4.24 -4.27 -10.36
C PHE A 284 4.26 -5.75 -9.97
N ARG A 285 5.03 -6.04 -8.92
CA ARG A 285 5.06 -7.33 -8.24
C ARG A 285 4.88 -7.11 -6.74
N LEU A 286 4.51 -8.18 -6.03
CA LEU A 286 4.38 -8.15 -4.58
C LEU A 286 5.24 -9.22 -3.94
N ILE A 287 5.92 -8.87 -2.85
CA ILE A 287 6.62 -9.84 -2.02
C ILE A 287 5.95 -9.91 -0.65
N CYS A 288 5.69 -11.13 -0.20
CA CYS A 288 5.44 -11.43 1.21
C CYS A 288 6.65 -12.17 1.79
N ALA A 289 7.23 -11.64 2.85
CA ALA A 289 8.40 -12.21 3.52
C ALA A 289 8.14 -12.44 5.03
N LYS A 290 8.73 -13.49 5.60
CA LYS A 290 8.52 -13.93 6.99
C LYS A 290 9.84 -14.31 7.69
N THR A 291 9.99 -13.95 8.97
CA THR A 291 11.10 -14.33 9.86
C THR A 291 10.85 -15.59 10.68
#